data_AF-A0A7D9JKV7-F1
#
_entry.id   AF-A0A7D9JKV7-F1
#
_cell.length_a   1.000
_cell.length_b   1.000
_cell.length_c   1.000
_cell.angle_alpha   90.00
_cell.angle_beta   90.00
_cell.angle_gamma   90.00
#
_symmetry.space_group_name_H-M   'P 1'
#
loop_
_entity.id
_entity.type
_entity.pdbx_description
1 polymer ?
#
loop_
_entity_poly.entity_id
_entity_poly.type
_entity_poly.pdbx_seq_one_letter_code
_entity_poly.pdbx_strand_id
1 'polypeptide(L)'
;MGVNLNDEYLVKAINCRVVPVAGYVMNVCNLRKGDLEKLDKIVKTALRKQGFHGKQANDERLYAKRDDGGRGLKSCKEVYDETKVRVACYIATSNNEWIEVLWRNEYMKEQTSLKRVAEEAMGRMNAHVEFNVGEIKIGNESYVDWHVAWKKLKNIIRKGQIRNKAETFREKRLQSEIPMGFDKDDHGWLKCNTDPRKTASIFTLQEQMIETKAWKKMRGLVDQDKCRLCGEFRETVQHLLAGCKKLAGSEYVRRHDNPLKVLAVQWAIDNGLLPKGTKWYTEKWERKSNCK
;
A
#
# COMPACT_ATOMS: atom_id res chain seq x y z
N MET A 1 -20.43 14.11 -14.87
CA MET A 1 -19.21 14.76 -14.35
C MET A 1 -18.60 13.86 -13.30
N GLY A 2 -17.46 13.22 -13.58
CA GLY A 2 -16.76 12.41 -12.57
C GLY A 2 -16.06 13.35 -11.60
N VAL A 3 -16.31 13.19 -10.30
CA VAL A 3 -15.55 13.92 -9.27
C VAL A 3 -14.10 13.44 -9.35
N ASN A 4 -13.20 14.28 -9.85
CA ASN A 4 -11.76 13.98 -9.89
C ASN A 4 -11.20 14.12 -8.47
N LEU A 5 -11.35 13.06 -7.68
CA LEU A 5 -10.74 12.95 -6.36
C LEU A 5 -9.23 12.79 -6.51
N ASN A 6 -8.48 13.44 -5.62
CA ASN A 6 -7.07 13.12 -5.45
C ASN A 6 -6.90 11.70 -4.91
N ASP A 7 -5.66 11.20 -4.94
CA ASP A 7 -5.39 9.81 -4.57
C ASP A 7 -5.81 9.45 -3.14
N GLU A 8 -5.57 10.34 -2.19
CA GLU A 8 -5.92 10.10 -0.79
C GLU A 8 -7.43 9.98 -0.62
N TYR A 9 -8.20 10.93 -1.15
CA TYR A 9 -9.65 10.92 -1.05
C TYR A 9 -10.28 9.80 -1.86
N LEU A 10 -9.69 9.41 -3.00
CA LEU A 10 -10.11 8.25 -3.77
C LEU A 10 -10.00 6.97 -2.93
N VAL A 11 -8.82 6.72 -2.33
CA VAL A 11 -8.62 5.53 -1.48
C VAL A 11 -9.54 5.57 -0.26
N LYS A 12 -9.71 6.74 0.36
CA LYS A 12 -10.65 6.93 1.48
C LYS A 12 -12.09 6.61 1.05
N ALA A 13 -12.53 7.08 -0.11
CA ALA A 13 -13.87 6.79 -0.62
C ALA A 13 -14.07 5.29 -0.85
N ILE A 14 -13.09 4.59 -1.43
CA ILE A 14 -13.14 3.13 -1.62
C ILE A 14 -13.23 2.42 -0.26
N ASN A 15 -12.39 2.79 0.70
CA ASN A 15 -12.37 2.22 2.04
C ASN A 15 -13.67 2.46 2.83
N CYS A 16 -14.36 3.58 2.58
CA CYS A 16 -15.59 3.95 3.28
C CYS A 16 -16.87 3.47 2.57
N ARG A 17 -16.84 3.16 1.28
CA ARG A 17 -18.04 2.81 0.49
C ARG A 17 -18.00 1.39 -0.05
N VAL A 18 -16.86 0.94 -0.57
CA VAL A 18 -16.75 -0.38 -1.22
C VAL A 18 -16.47 -1.47 -0.19
N VAL A 19 -15.50 -1.24 0.68
CA VAL A 19 -15.07 -2.23 1.69
C VAL A 19 -16.21 -2.58 2.66
N PRO A 20 -17.04 -1.64 3.16
CA PRO A 20 -18.16 -1.99 4.04
C PRO A 20 -19.25 -2.82 3.37
N VAL A 21 -19.50 -2.64 2.08
CA VAL A 21 -20.46 -3.46 1.32
C VAL A 21 -20.00 -4.92 1.29
N ALA A 22 -18.72 -5.14 1.00
CA ALA A 22 -18.13 -6.49 1.11
C ALA A 22 -18.17 -6.99 2.58
N GLY A 23 -17.95 -6.09 3.54
CA GLY A 23 -18.00 -6.38 4.97
C GLY A 23 -19.31 -6.99 5.45
N TYR A 24 -20.46 -6.62 4.89
CA TYR A 24 -21.75 -7.23 5.25
C TYR A 24 -21.75 -8.74 4.97
N VAL A 25 -21.32 -9.14 3.77
CA VAL A 25 -21.18 -10.54 3.38
C VAL A 25 -20.12 -11.25 4.23
N MET A 26 -19.01 -10.58 4.55
CA MET A 26 -17.94 -11.13 5.37
C MET A 26 -18.36 -11.45 6.82
N ASN A 27 -19.32 -10.72 7.38
CA ASN A 27 -19.84 -11.03 8.72
C ASN A 27 -20.62 -12.35 8.71
N VAL A 28 -21.45 -12.59 7.69
CA VAL A 28 -22.37 -13.73 7.63
C VAL A 28 -21.75 -14.96 7.00
N CYS A 29 -21.12 -14.81 5.84
CA CYS A 29 -20.63 -15.93 5.04
C CYS A 29 -19.22 -16.36 5.45
N ASN A 30 -18.94 -17.66 5.38
CA ASN A 30 -17.57 -18.18 5.45
C ASN A 30 -16.97 -18.20 4.03
N LEU A 31 -16.12 -17.23 3.72
CA LEU A 31 -15.49 -17.08 2.41
C LEU A 31 -14.19 -17.87 2.36
N ARG A 32 -13.97 -18.61 1.27
CA ARG A 32 -12.71 -19.33 1.05
C ARG A 32 -11.63 -18.34 0.59
N LYS A 33 -10.37 -18.71 0.76
CA LYS A 33 -9.22 -17.92 0.31
C LYS A 33 -9.35 -17.46 -1.16
N GLY A 34 -9.79 -18.36 -2.05
CA GLY A 34 -9.98 -18.05 -3.47
C GLY A 34 -11.08 -17.00 -3.73
N ASP A 35 -12.09 -16.89 -2.88
CA ASP A 35 -13.15 -15.89 -3.03
C ASP A 35 -12.64 -14.50 -2.63
N LEU A 36 -11.86 -14.42 -1.56
CA LEU A 36 -11.20 -13.19 -1.13
C LEU A 36 -10.19 -12.70 -2.17
N GLU A 37 -9.44 -13.61 -2.79
CA GLU A 37 -8.51 -13.30 -3.89
C GLU A 37 -9.25 -12.78 -5.13
N LYS A 38 -10.42 -13.33 -5.46
CA LYS A 38 -11.27 -12.83 -6.55
C LYS A 38 -11.77 -11.41 -6.26
N LEU A 39 -12.21 -11.14 -5.03
CA LEU A 39 -12.64 -9.78 -4.62
C LEU A 39 -11.51 -8.77 -4.78
N ASP A 40 -10.33 -9.07 -4.23
CA ASP A 40 -9.15 -8.21 -4.39
C ASP A 40 -8.76 -8.04 -5.87
N LYS A 41 -8.88 -9.10 -6.68
CA LYS A 41 -8.63 -9.03 -8.13
C LYS A 41 -9.61 -8.09 -8.84
N ILE A 42 -10.89 -8.09 -8.48
CA ILE A 42 -11.89 -7.18 -9.06
C ILE A 42 -11.51 -5.73 -8.76
N VAL A 43 -11.19 -5.41 -7.50
CA VAL A 43 -10.79 -4.06 -7.09
C VAL A 43 -9.53 -3.62 -7.85
N LYS A 44 -8.49 -4.46 -7.87
CA LYS A 44 -7.23 -4.16 -8.58
C LYS A 44 -7.44 -4.00 -10.09
N THR A 45 -8.31 -4.80 -10.69
CA THR A 45 -8.64 -4.70 -12.12
C THR A 45 -9.32 -3.37 -12.43
N ALA A 46 -10.28 -2.94 -11.60
CA ALA A 46 -10.93 -1.64 -11.74
C ALA A 46 -9.92 -0.48 -11.62
N LEU A 47 -9.03 -0.53 -10.62
CA LEU A 47 -7.97 0.48 -10.45
C LEU A 47 -7.02 0.52 -11.66
N ARG A 48 -6.59 -0.64 -12.17
CA ARG A 48 -5.72 -0.74 -13.36
C ARG A 48 -6.40 -0.20 -14.61
N LYS A 49 -7.70 -0.48 -14.81
CA LYS A 49 -8.47 0.04 -15.95
C LYS A 49 -8.50 1.57 -15.98
N GLN A 50 -8.48 2.22 -14.82
CA GLN A 50 -8.45 3.69 -14.70
C GLN A 50 -7.03 4.29 -14.65
N GLY A 51 -5.99 3.46 -14.64
CA GLY A 51 -4.60 3.87 -14.49
C GLY A 51 -4.21 4.25 -13.06
N PHE A 52 -5.01 3.90 -12.05
CA PHE A 52 -4.78 4.23 -10.64
C PHE A 52 -3.89 3.23 -9.91
N HIS A 53 -3.49 2.15 -10.58
CA HIS A 53 -2.54 1.18 -10.06
C HIS A 53 -1.82 0.52 -11.26
N GLY A 54 -0.50 0.32 -11.13
CA GLY A 54 0.30 -0.31 -12.19
C GLY A 54 -0.10 -1.77 -12.41
N LYS A 55 0.09 -2.29 -13.62
CA LYS A 55 -0.16 -3.72 -13.91
C LYS A 55 0.74 -4.65 -13.11
N GLN A 56 1.97 -4.20 -12.86
CA GLN A 56 3.01 -4.93 -12.13
C GLN A 56 3.39 -4.25 -10.82
N ALA A 57 2.62 -3.23 -10.43
CA ALA A 57 2.85 -2.57 -9.15
C ALA A 57 2.60 -3.55 -8.01
N ASN A 58 3.29 -3.35 -6.91
CA ASN A 58 3.29 -4.25 -5.78
C ASN A 58 2.00 -4.08 -4.96
N ASP A 59 1.36 -5.20 -4.63
CA ASP A 59 0.11 -5.20 -3.85
C ASP A 59 0.35 -4.79 -2.39
N GLU A 60 1.52 -5.10 -1.80
CA GLU A 60 1.82 -4.71 -0.41
C GLU A 60 1.85 -3.19 -0.26
N ARG A 61 2.41 -2.49 -1.25
CA ARG A 61 2.42 -1.02 -1.30
C ARG A 61 1.04 -0.42 -1.62
N LEU A 62 0.14 -1.16 -2.26
CA LEU A 62 -1.26 -0.73 -2.37
C LEU A 62 -1.97 -0.73 -1.01
N TYR A 63 -1.69 -1.74 -0.18
CA TYR A 63 -2.38 -1.97 1.09
C TYR A 63 -1.70 -1.42 2.35
N ALA A 64 -0.40 -1.14 2.30
CA ALA A 64 0.33 -0.49 3.40
C ALA A 64 -0.19 0.94 3.64
N LYS A 65 -0.06 1.44 4.87
CA LYS A 65 -0.50 2.81 5.19
C LYS A 65 0.37 3.84 4.48
N ARG A 66 -0.16 5.06 4.34
CA ARG A 66 0.59 6.19 3.75
C ARG A 66 1.82 6.56 4.56
N ASP A 67 1.72 6.50 5.89
CA ASP A 67 2.86 6.75 6.78
C ASP A 67 3.96 5.68 6.66
N ASP A 68 3.62 4.51 6.13
CA ASP A 68 4.52 3.37 5.90
C ASP A 68 4.85 3.20 4.40
N GLY A 69 4.65 4.24 3.58
CA GLY A 69 5.05 4.25 2.17
C GLY A 69 4.09 3.55 1.19
N GLY A 70 2.88 3.22 1.64
CA GLY A 70 1.82 2.63 0.83
C GLY A 70 0.65 3.56 0.49
N ARG A 71 -0.39 3.07 -0.17
CA ARG A 71 -1.57 3.89 -0.58
C ARG A 71 -2.72 3.87 0.44
N GLY A 72 -2.72 2.91 1.36
CA GLY A 72 -3.69 2.78 2.44
C GLY A 72 -5.01 2.13 2.04
N LEU A 73 -5.07 1.41 0.92
CA LEU A 73 -6.26 0.64 0.55
C LEU A 73 -6.42 -0.54 1.51
N LYS A 74 -7.64 -0.84 1.97
CA LYS A 74 -7.86 -2.04 2.78
C LYS A 74 -7.97 -3.27 1.89
N SER A 75 -7.19 -4.32 2.18
CA SER A 75 -7.36 -5.62 1.52
C SER A 75 -8.64 -6.30 2.03
N CYS A 76 -9.41 -6.93 1.12
CA CYS A 76 -10.60 -7.68 1.49
C CYS A 76 -10.24 -8.85 2.41
N LYS A 77 -9.07 -9.47 2.22
CA LYS A 77 -8.57 -10.57 3.05
C LYS A 77 -8.30 -10.10 4.48
N GLU A 78 -7.63 -8.97 4.63
CA GLU A 78 -7.31 -8.40 5.95
C GLU A 78 -8.57 -7.98 6.70
N VAL A 79 -9.53 -7.40 5.99
CA VAL A 79 -10.83 -7.00 6.56
C VAL A 79 -11.65 -8.22 6.96
N TYR A 80 -11.59 -9.31 6.17
CA TYR A 80 -12.24 -10.56 6.50
C TYR A 80 -11.66 -11.19 7.78
N ASP A 81 -10.32 -11.29 7.86
CA ASP A 81 -9.62 -11.81 9.04
C ASP A 81 -9.97 -10.98 10.30
N GLU A 82 -9.90 -9.64 10.20
CA GLU A 82 -10.30 -8.72 11.28
C GLU A 82 -11.77 -8.96 11.70
N THR A 83 -12.65 -9.16 10.73
CA THR A 83 -14.09 -9.39 10.97
C THR A 83 -14.35 -10.71 11.66
N LYS A 84 -13.73 -11.81 11.21
CA LYS A 84 -13.95 -13.14 11.79
C LYS A 84 -13.43 -13.24 13.21
N VAL A 85 -12.27 -12.65 13.49
CA VAL A 85 -11.75 -12.58 14.87
C VAL A 85 -12.70 -11.77 15.76
N ARG A 86 -13.19 -10.61 15.30
CA ARG A 86 -14.14 -9.79 16.07
C ARG A 86 -15.44 -10.53 16.37
N VAL A 87 -16.03 -11.19 15.36
CA VAL A 87 -17.28 -11.94 15.53
C VAL A 87 -17.05 -13.14 16.46
N ALA A 88 -15.91 -13.82 16.36
CA ALA A 88 -15.53 -14.88 17.30
C ALA A 88 -15.43 -14.36 18.74
N CYS A 89 -14.81 -13.19 18.96
CA CYS A 89 -14.78 -12.58 20.30
C CYS A 89 -16.18 -12.36 20.86
N TYR A 90 -17.05 -11.74 20.05
CA TYR A 90 -18.41 -11.41 20.46
C TYR A 90 -19.22 -12.66 20.81
N ILE A 91 -19.21 -13.67 19.93
CA ILE A 91 -20.02 -14.89 20.12
C ILE A 91 -19.47 -15.74 21.28
N ALA A 92 -18.14 -15.85 21.43
CA ALA A 92 -17.52 -16.68 22.46
C ALA A 92 -17.81 -16.24 23.89
N THR A 93 -18.03 -14.93 24.10
CA THR A 93 -18.22 -14.33 25.43
C THR A 93 -19.57 -13.62 25.58
N SER A 94 -20.51 -13.90 24.68
CA SER A 94 -21.87 -13.36 24.78
C SER A 94 -22.65 -14.04 25.90
N ASN A 95 -23.30 -13.24 26.74
CA ASN A 95 -24.21 -13.72 27.80
C ASN A 95 -25.63 -14.04 27.28
N ASN A 96 -25.84 -14.02 25.96
CA ASN A 96 -27.14 -14.31 25.37
C ASN A 96 -27.28 -15.82 25.14
N GLU A 97 -28.33 -16.42 25.70
CA GLU A 97 -28.59 -17.85 25.65
C GLU A 97 -28.56 -18.42 24.21
N TRP A 98 -29.18 -17.75 23.24
CA TRP A 98 -29.20 -18.19 21.86
C TRP A 98 -27.81 -18.16 21.20
N ILE A 99 -27.02 -17.12 21.53
CA ILE A 99 -25.66 -16.97 21.02
C ILE A 99 -24.75 -18.03 21.65
N GLU A 100 -24.96 -18.36 22.92
CA GLU A 100 -24.20 -19.41 23.60
C GLU A 100 -24.48 -20.79 22.99
N VAL A 101 -25.75 -21.12 22.74
CA VAL A 101 -26.14 -22.36 22.04
C VAL A 101 -25.54 -22.40 20.63
N LEU A 102 -25.60 -21.28 19.90
CA LEU A 102 -24.97 -21.14 18.59
C LEU A 102 -23.45 -21.37 18.67
N TRP A 103 -22.78 -20.83 19.68
CA TRP A 103 -21.35 -21.01 19.87
C TRP A 103 -20.98 -22.46 20.20
N ARG A 104 -21.75 -23.12 21.06
CA ARG A 104 -21.58 -24.55 21.36
C ARG A 104 -21.71 -25.39 20.09
N ASN A 105 -22.70 -25.11 19.24
CA ASN A 105 -22.87 -25.79 17.96
C ASN A 105 -21.71 -25.53 16.99
N GLU A 106 -21.21 -24.29 16.92
CA GLU A 106 -20.02 -23.94 16.13
C GLU A 106 -18.75 -24.65 16.66
N TYR A 107 -18.62 -24.78 17.98
CA TYR A 107 -17.50 -25.44 18.64
C TYR A 107 -17.38 -26.92 18.25
N MET A 108 -18.51 -27.58 18.00
CA MET A 108 -18.57 -28.99 17.62
C MET A 108 -18.32 -29.25 16.12
N LYS A 109 -18.15 -28.22 15.28
CA LYS A 109 -17.87 -28.39 13.84
C LYS A 109 -16.40 -28.70 13.58
N GLU A 110 -16.13 -29.84 12.94
CA GLU A 110 -14.75 -30.33 12.71
C GLU A 110 -13.99 -29.63 11.56
N GLN A 111 -14.66 -29.23 10.48
CA GLN A 111 -13.95 -28.82 9.24
C GLN A 111 -13.97 -27.32 8.92
N THR A 112 -15.02 -26.57 9.28
CA THR A 112 -15.15 -25.13 8.94
C THR A 112 -15.91 -24.34 10.01
N SER A 113 -15.38 -24.32 11.23
CA SER A 113 -15.94 -23.49 12.32
C SER A 113 -15.42 -22.06 12.27
N LEU A 114 -16.22 -21.12 12.76
CA LEU A 114 -15.78 -19.73 12.97
C LEU A 114 -14.53 -19.66 13.89
N LYS A 115 -14.49 -20.51 14.93
CA LYS A 115 -13.36 -20.67 15.84
C LYS A 115 -12.07 -20.88 15.07
N ARG A 116 -12.01 -21.94 14.24
CA ARG A 116 -10.80 -22.30 13.49
C ARG A 116 -10.36 -21.18 12.54
N VAL A 117 -11.30 -20.51 11.87
CA VAL A 117 -10.98 -19.39 10.97
C VAL A 117 -10.34 -18.23 11.74
N ALA A 118 -10.86 -17.90 12.92
CA ALA A 118 -10.31 -16.85 13.78
C ALA A 118 -8.93 -17.23 14.33
N GLU A 119 -8.75 -18.47 14.79
CA GLU A 119 -7.48 -18.98 15.31
C GLU A 119 -6.41 -19.04 14.21
N GLU A 120 -6.74 -19.51 13.01
CA GLU A 120 -5.85 -19.48 11.84
C GLU A 120 -5.46 -18.05 11.44
N ALA A 121 -6.39 -17.09 11.54
CA ALA A 121 -6.10 -15.68 11.29
C ALA A 121 -5.10 -15.11 12.31
N MET A 122 -5.25 -15.46 13.59
CA MET A 122 -4.31 -15.07 14.65
C MET A 122 -2.96 -15.79 14.53
N GLY A 123 -2.98 -17.07 14.14
CA GLY A 123 -1.78 -17.87 13.89
C GLY A 123 -0.90 -17.27 12.78
N ARG A 124 -1.51 -16.76 11.69
CA ARG A 124 -0.80 -16.00 10.64
C ARG A 124 -0.08 -14.74 11.16
N MET A 125 -0.49 -14.24 12.32
CA MET A 125 0.11 -13.07 12.99
C MET A 125 1.10 -13.49 14.10
N ASN A 126 1.43 -14.78 14.20
CA ASN A 126 2.24 -15.41 15.24
C ASN A 126 1.66 -15.21 16.65
N ALA A 127 0.33 -15.33 16.78
CA ALA A 127 -0.35 -15.27 18.07
C ALA A 127 -1.18 -16.53 18.31
N HIS A 128 -0.94 -17.17 19.46
CA HIS A 128 -1.73 -18.30 19.93
C HIS A 128 -2.95 -17.79 20.68
N VAL A 129 -4.13 -18.11 20.17
CA VAL A 129 -5.42 -17.69 20.73
C VAL A 129 -6.35 -18.89 20.73
N GLU A 130 -7.08 -19.08 21.81
CA GLU A 130 -8.13 -20.10 21.92
C GLU A 130 -9.45 -19.42 22.24
N PHE A 131 -10.49 -19.72 21.46
CA PHE A 131 -11.83 -19.25 21.73
C PHE A 131 -12.64 -20.39 22.37
N ASN A 132 -12.87 -20.31 23.68
CA ASN A 132 -13.65 -21.27 24.45
C ASN A 132 -15.07 -20.74 24.66
N VAL A 133 -15.93 -21.53 25.30
CA VAL A 133 -17.27 -21.08 25.69
C VAL A 133 -17.14 -20.22 26.94
N GLY A 134 -17.54 -18.94 26.86
CA GLY A 134 -17.51 -17.99 27.97
C GLY A 134 -16.16 -17.30 28.21
N GLU A 135 -15.08 -17.74 27.55
CA GLU A 135 -13.75 -17.13 27.71
C GLU A 135 -12.91 -17.17 26.42
N ILE A 136 -11.96 -16.25 26.33
CA ILE A 136 -10.96 -16.17 25.24
C ILE A 136 -9.57 -16.17 25.86
N LYS A 137 -8.74 -17.14 25.52
CA LYS A 137 -7.35 -17.21 25.99
C LYS A 137 -6.41 -16.61 24.94
N ILE A 138 -5.57 -15.68 25.38
CA ILE A 138 -4.53 -15.04 24.56
C ILE A 138 -3.20 -15.26 25.28
N GLY A 139 -2.45 -16.28 24.87
CA GLY A 139 -1.30 -16.76 25.64
C GLY A 139 -1.74 -17.24 27.04
N ASN A 140 -1.19 -16.62 28.09
CA ASN A 140 -1.48 -17.00 29.49
C ASN A 140 -2.65 -16.21 30.11
N GLU A 141 -3.21 -15.24 29.39
CA GLU A 141 -4.28 -14.38 29.90
C GLU A 141 -5.64 -14.86 29.39
N SER A 142 -6.65 -14.90 30.26
CA SER A 142 -8.05 -15.20 29.91
C SER A 142 -8.92 -13.95 29.98
N TYR A 143 -9.85 -13.83 29.05
CA TYR A 143 -10.74 -12.69 28.89
C TYR A 143 -12.19 -13.13 28.78
N VAL A 144 -13.06 -12.51 29.58
CA VAL A 144 -14.52 -12.71 29.56
C VAL A 144 -15.27 -11.55 28.89
N ASP A 145 -14.62 -10.40 28.71
CA ASP A 145 -15.20 -9.26 27.99
C ASP A 145 -14.67 -9.20 26.56
N TRP A 146 -15.58 -9.39 25.59
CA TRP A 146 -15.24 -9.36 24.18
C TRP A 146 -14.61 -8.03 23.74
N HIS A 147 -14.99 -6.88 24.31
CA HIS A 147 -14.44 -5.58 23.92
C HIS A 147 -12.96 -5.49 24.29
N VAL A 148 -12.60 -5.97 25.48
CA VAL A 148 -11.23 -5.97 25.98
C VAL A 148 -10.37 -6.94 25.17
N ALA A 149 -10.85 -8.18 24.98
CA ALA A 149 -10.18 -9.18 24.16
C ALA A 149 -9.98 -8.67 22.72
N TRP A 150 -11.04 -8.13 22.12
CA TRP A 150 -11.02 -7.59 20.76
C TRP A 150 -10.01 -6.46 20.60
N LYS A 151 -9.95 -5.51 21.54
CA LYS A 151 -8.99 -4.40 21.49
C LYS A 151 -7.55 -4.91 21.48
N LYS A 152 -7.23 -5.96 22.26
CA LYS A 152 -5.90 -6.60 22.27
C LYS A 152 -5.62 -7.33 20.96
N LEU A 153 -6.53 -8.20 20.51
CA LEU A 153 -6.37 -8.95 19.26
C LEU A 153 -6.27 -8.05 18.04
N LYS A 154 -7.07 -6.99 17.96
CA LYS A 154 -7.00 -5.98 16.89
C LYS A 154 -5.63 -5.33 16.79
N ASN A 155 -4.98 -5.04 17.92
CA ASN A 155 -3.63 -4.49 17.94
C ASN A 155 -2.59 -5.50 17.46
N ILE A 156 -2.74 -6.78 17.84
CA ILE A 156 -1.89 -7.88 17.36
C ILE A 156 -2.02 -8.03 15.84
N ILE A 157 -3.26 -8.08 15.32
CA ILE A 157 -3.55 -8.16 13.88
C ILE A 157 -2.89 -7.01 13.14
N ARG A 158 -3.09 -5.76 13.61
CA ARG A 158 -2.50 -4.57 12.98
C ARG A 158 -0.98 -4.63 12.91
N LYS A 159 -0.31 -5.00 14.01
CA LYS A 159 1.15 -5.13 14.05
C LYS A 159 1.64 -6.26 13.16
N GLY A 160 0.96 -7.41 13.19
CA GLY A 160 1.29 -8.56 12.36
C GLY A 160 1.14 -8.27 10.86
N GLN A 161 0.06 -7.60 10.45
CA GLN A 161 -0.14 -7.18 9.06
C GLN A 161 0.96 -6.24 8.58
N ILE A 162 1.34 -5.23 9.37
CA ILE A 162 2.42 -4.31 9.03
C ILE A 162 3.74 -5.07 8.85
N ARG A 163 4.08 -5.96 9.78
CA ARG A 163 5.29 -6.80 9.71
C ARG A 163 5.29 -7.70 8.47
N ASN A 164 4.20 -8.45 8.25
CA ASN A 164 4.11 -9.39 7.14
C ASN A 164 4.22 -8.67 5.78
N LYS A 165 3.59 -7.48 5.64
CA LYS A 165 3.75 -6.64 4.44
C LYS A 165 5.20 -6.20 4.24
N ALA A 166 5.87 -5.75 5.30
CA ALA A 166 7.26 -5.32 5.23
C ALA A 166 8.21 -6.47 4.85
N GLU A 167 8.03 -7.65 5.44
CA GLU A 167 8.83 -8.84 5.14
C GLU A 167 8.62 -9.32 3.71
N THR A 168 7.37 -9.53 3.30
CA THR A 168 7.04 -9.98 1.94
C THR A 168 7.43 -8.96 0.87
N PHE A 169 7.41 -7.66 1.18
CA PHE A 169 7.89 -6.61 0.28
C PHE A 169 9.42 -6.63 0.19
N ARG A 170 10.13 -6.78 1.30
CA ARG A 170 11.61 -6.86 1.33
C ARG A 170 12.16 -8.02 0.48
N GLU A 171 11.45 -9.14 0.44
CA GLU A 171 11.83 -10.30 -0.39
C GLU A 171 11.69 -10.04 -1.91
N LYS A 172 11.03 -8.96 -2.32
CA LYS A 172 10.87 -8.65 -3.75
C LYS A 172 12.18 -8.15 -4.32
N ARG A 173 12.65 -8.81 -5.39
CA ARG A 173 13.94 -8.52 -6.07
C ARG A 173 14.12 -7.04 -6.41
N LEU A 174 13.47 -6.56 -7.48
CA LEU A 174 13.69 -5.21 -8.01
C LEU A 174 12.78 -4.15 -7.35
N GLN A 175 11.59 -4.56 -6.93
CA GLN A 175 10.56 -3.65 -6.40
C GLN A 175 10.93 -3.03 -5.05
N SER A 176 11.71 -3.75 -4.24
CA SER A 176 12.09 -3.30 -2.90
C SER A 176 13.36 -2.45 -2.88
N GLU A 177 14.24 -2.55 -3.89
CA GLU A 177 15.59 -1.95 -3.88
C GLU A 177 15.56 -0.46 -3.54
N ILE A 178 14.67 0.32 -4.19
CA ILE A 178 14.57 1.76 -3.93
C ILE A 178 13.78 2.03 -2.65
N PRO A 179 12.54 1.50 -2.45
CA PRO A 179 11.73 1.91 -1.31
C PRO A 179 12.25 1.42 0.04
N MET A 180 13.14 0.42 0.08
CA MET A 180 13.84 -0.02 1.29
C MET A 180 14.78 1.03 1.87
N GLY A 181 15.25 1.99 1.06
CA GLY A 181 16.11 3.08 1.50
C GLY A 181 15.35 4.33 1.95
N PHE A 182 14.01 4.28 1.99
CA PHE A 182 13.20 5.42 2.41
C PHE A 182 12.97 5.44 3.91
N ASP A 183 13.04 6.64 4.48
CA ASP A 183 12.63 6.94 5.84
C ASP A 183 11.15 7.37 5.87
N LYS A 184 10.58 7.51 7.08
CA LYS A 184 9.19 7.90 7.26
C LYS A 184 8.85 9.24 6.58
N ASP A 185 9.79 10.18 6.59
CA ASP A 185 9.58 11.52 6.05
C ASP A 185 9.53 11.54 4.51
N ASP A 186 10.16 10.56 3.86
CA ASP A 186 10.14 10.40 2.39
C ASP A 186 8.74 10.06 1.84
N HIS A 187 7.81 9.72 2.73
CA HIS A 187 6.43 9.38 2.38
C HIS A 187 5.47 10.56 2.47
N GLY A 188 5.93 11.75 2.89
CA GLY A 188 5.09 12.93 3.07
C GLY A 188 4.29 13.33 1.83
N TRP A 189 4.86 13.13 0.64
CA TRP A 189 4.20 13.43 -0.64
C TRP A 189 2.91 12.63 -0.89
N LEU A 190 2.73 11.48 -0.22
CA LEU A 190 1.51 10.67 -0.33
C LEU A 190 0.28 11.37 0.26
N LYS A 191 0.47 12.38 1.10
CA LYS A 191 -0.62 13.20 1.68
C LYS A 191 -0.88 14.47 0.87
N CYS A 192 -0.06 14.74 -0.14
CA CYS A 192 -0.25 15.88 -1.02
C CYS A 192 -1.41 15.66 -1.98
N ASN A 193 -1.98 16.76 -2.48
CA ASN A 193 -3.06 16.75 -3.46
C ASN A 193 -2.59 16.25 -4.84
N THR A 194 -2.38 14.94 -4.97
CA THR A 194 -1.80 14.28 -6.14
C THR A 194 -2.86 13.49 -6.89
N ASP A 195 -2.87 13.63 -8.22
CA ASP A 195 -3.72 12.82 -9.09
C ASP A 195 -3.40 11.32 -8.94
N PRO A 196 -4.41 10.44 -8.81
CA PRO A 196 -4.19 9.01 -8.61
C PRO A 196 -3.31 8.34 -9.67
N ARG A 197 -3.36 8.80 -10.93
CA ARG A 197 -2.53 8.25 -12.02
C ARG A 197 -1.08 8.65 -11.84
N LYS A 198 -0.81 9.90 -11.45
CA LYS A 198 0.55 10.36 -11.12
C LYS A 198 1.11 9.56 -9.95
N THR A 199 0.33 9.35 -8.91
CA THR A 199 0.74 8.48 -7.79
C THR A 199 1.07 7.08 -8.30
N ALA A 200 0.22 6.46 -9.13
CA ALA A 200 0.49 5.14 -9.69
C ALA A 200 1.79 5.09 -10.52
N SER A 201 2.07 6.12 -11.32
CA SER A 201 3.34 6.26 -12.06
C SER A 201 4.54 6.37 -11.12
N ILE A 202 4.45 7.16 -10.05
CA ILE A 202 5.54 7.28 -9.06
C ILE A 202 5.80 5.94 -8.38
N PHE A 203 4.77 5.21 -7.93
CA PHE A 203 4.95 3.86 -7.36
C PHE A 203 5.60 2.91 -8.38
N THR A 204 5.16 2.95 -9.64
CA THR A 204 5.71 2.10 -10.71
C THR A 204 7.20 2.39 -10.95
N LEU A 205 7.61 3.67 -10.91
CA LEU A 205 9.00 4.09 -11.03
C LEU A 205 9.84 3.68 -9.81
N GLN A 206 9.34 3.92 -8.59
CA GLN A 206 10.00 3.55 -7.35
C GLN A 206 10.18 2.02 -7.23
N GLU A 207 9.19 1.26 -7.65
CA GLU A 207 9.26 -0.21 -7.70
C GLU A 207 9.99 -0.73 -8.95
N GLN A 208 10.51 0.17 -9.78
CA GLN A 208 11.27 -0.14 -10.98
C GLN A 208 10.51 -1.01 -12.01
N MET A 209 9.19 -0.92 -12.03
CA MET A 209 8.27 -1.69 -12.89
C MET A 209 8.05 -1.01 -14.24
N ILE A 210 9.15 -0.56 -14.86
CA ILE A 210 9.20 -0.03 -16.21
C ILE A 210 10.19 -0.87 -17.05
N GLU A 211 10.11 -0.79 -18.38
CA GLU A 211 10.88 -1.63 -19.29
C GLU A 211 12.38 -1.27 -19.40
N THR A 212 13.08 -1.26 -18.26
CA THR A 212 14.54 -1.24 -18.23
C THR A 212 15.11 -2.63 -18.53
N LYS A 213 16.39 -2.72 -18.91
CA LYS A 213 17.05 -4.01 -19.08
C LYS A 213 17.17 -4.78 -17.75
N ALA A 214 17.29 -4.12 -16.60
CA ALA A 214 17.23 -4.81 -15.30
C ALA A 214 15.88 -5.50 -15.08
N TRP A 215 14.78 -4.81 -15.41
CA TRP A 215 13.44 -5.40 -15.36
C TRP A 215 13.30 -6.55 -16.38
N LYS A 216 13.79 -6.39 -17.61
CA LYS A 216 13.74 -7.44 -18.65
C LYS A 216 14.52 -8.68 -18.23
N LYS A 217 15.73 -8.52 -17.69
CA LYS A 217 16.58 -9.62 -17.19
C LYS A 217 15.92 -10.35 -16.03
N MET A 218 15.30 -9.61 -15.10
CA MET A 218 14.57 -10.20 -13.97
C MET A 218 13.42 -11.11 -14.44
N ARG A 219 12.87 -10.87 -15.63
CA ARG A 219 11.82 -11.70 -16.27
C ARG A 219 12.36 -12.74 -17.26
N GLY A 220 13.68 -12.89 -17.40
CA GLY A 220 14.29 -13.80 -18.37
C GLY A 220 14.09 -13.41 -19.83
N LEU A 221 13.80 -12.13 -20.11
CA LEU A 221 13.59 -11.64 -21.49
C LEU A 221 14.89 -11.25 -22.19
N VAL A 222 15.99 -11.08 -21.44
CA VAL A 222 17.32 -10.74 -21.93
C VAL A 222 18.38 -11.33 -21.00
N ASP A 223 19.58 -11.61 -21.52
CA ASP A 223 20.67 -12.22 -20.74
C ASP A 223 21.51 -11.19 -19.96
N GLN A 224 21.57 -9.95 -20.45
CA GLN A 224 22.35 -8.86 -19.85
C GLN A 224 21.51 -7.65 -19.49
N ASP A 225 21.87 -7.00 -18.39
CA ASP A 225 21.21 -5.81 -17.85
C ASP A 225 22.07 -4.54 -17.94
N LYS A 226 23.17 -4.55 -18.71
CA LYS A 226 23.97 -3.35 -18.97
C LYS A 226 23.15 -2.26 -19.68
N CYS A 227 23.26 -1.03 -19.19
CA CYS A 227 22.57 0.16 -19.71
C CYS A 227 22.72 0.29 -21.22
N ARG A 228 21.58 0.45 -21.91
CA ARG A 228 21.52 0.62 -23.37
C ARG A 228 22.15 1.92 -23.85
N LEU A 229 22.35 2.90 -22.96
CA LEU A 229 22.91 4.21 -23.30
C LEU A 229 24.41 4.28 -23.02
N CYS A 230 24.86 3.90 -21.81
CA CYS A 230 26.27 4.01 -21.44
C CYS A 230 27.07 2.71 -21.57
N GLY A 231 26.42 1.55 -21.61
CA GLY A 231 27.09 0.23 -21.70
C GLY A 231 27.80 -0.24 -20.43
N GLU A 232 27.79 0.54 -19.34
CA GLU A 232 28.66 0.30 -18.18
C GLU A 232 27.94 -0.33 -16.99
N PHE A 233 26.88 0.33 -16.50
CA PHE A 233 26.19 -0.06 -15.28
C PHE A 233 24.88 -0.79 -15.56
N ARG A 234 24.32 -1.45 -14.53
CA ARG A 234 22.99 -2.06 -14.58
C ARG A 234 21.92 -1.01 -14.90
N GLU A 235 21.07 -1.28 -15.88
CA GLU A 235 19.98 -0.39 -16.30
C GLU A 235 18.80 -0.45 -15.34
N THR A 236 18.91 0.25 -14.21
CA THR A 236 17.82 0.47 -13.25
C THR A 236 17.14 1.81 -13.49
N VAL A 237 15.98 2.04 -12.85
CA VAL A 237 15.34 3.36 -12.88
C VAL A 237 16.25 4.40 -12.23
N GLN A 238 16.90 4.06 -11.12
CA GLN A 238 17.85 4.92 -10.43
C GLN A 238 19.04 5.29 -11.34
N HIS A 239 19.58 4.33 -12.09
CA HIS A 239 20.64 4.61 -13.06
C HIS A 239 20.17 5.56 -14.16
N LEU A 240 19.01 5.31 -14.77
CA LEU A 240 18.50 6.18 -15.84
C LEU A 240 18.14 7.60 -15.36
N LEU A 241 17.68 7.74 -14.12
CA LEU A 241 17.29 9.03 -13.56
C LEU A 241 18.49 9.86 -13.09
N ALA A 242 19.48 9.23 -12.45
CA ALA A 242 20.56 9.94 -11.75
C ALA A 242 21.98 9.43 -12.06
N GLY A 243 22.15 8.15 -12.43
CA GLY A 243 23.49 7.54 -12.55
C GLY A 243 24.08 7.49 -13.97
N CYS A 244 23.27 7.67 -15.01
CA CYS A 244 23.74 7.46 -16.38
C CYS A 244 24.53 8.66 -16.88
N LYS A 245 25.83 8.50 -17.13
CA LYS A 245 26.69 9.57 -17.67
C LYS A 245 26.20 10.21 -18.98
N LYS A 246 25.42 9.48 -19.78
CA LYS A 246 24.81 9.99 -21.02
C LYS A 246 23.59 10.88 -20.78
N LEU A 247 22.97 10.80 -19.60
CA LEU A 247 21.79 11.59 -19.20
C LEU A 247 22.10 12.58 -18.08
N ALA A 248 23.20 12.39 -17.35
CA ALA A 248 23.57 13.19 -16.18
C ALA A 248 23.76 14.68 -16.53
N GLY A 249 24.49 14.98 -17.62
CA GLY A 249 24.76 16.36 -18.01
C GLY A 249 23.60 17.11 -18.66
N SER A 250 22.51 16.42 -19.02
CA SER A 250 21.36 17.01 -19.72
C SER A 250 20.07 16.78 -18.92
N GLU A 251 19.49 15.60 -19.02
CA GLU A 251 18.18 15.28 -18.47
C GLU A 251 18.14 15.29 -16.94
N TYR A 252 19.22 14.85 -16.27
CA TYR A 252 19.29 14.95 -14.81
C TYR A 252 19.35 16.40 -14.34
N VAL A 253 20.25 17.23 -14.91
CA VAL A 253 20.32 18.67 -14.61
C VAL A 253 18.97 19.34 -14.87
N ARG A 254 18.35 19.08 -16.03
CA ARG A 254 17.03 19.62 -16.36
C ARG A 254 15.95 19.27 -15.32
N ARG A 255 15.94 18.02 -14.84
CA ARG A 255 15.01 17.56 -13.80
C ARG A 255 15.29 18.21 -12.45
N HIS A 256 16.56 18.44 -12.12
CA HIS A 256 16.98 19.07 -10.87
C HIS A 256 16.71 20.58 -10.84
N ASP A 257 16.87 21.25 -11.98
CA ASP A 257 16.63 22.69 -12.11
C ASP A 257 15.13 23.03 -12.12
N ASN A 258 14.28 22.13 -12.61
CA ASN A 258 12.85 22.39 -12.72
C ASN A 258 12.15 22.68 -11.37
N PRO A 259 12.37 21.91 -10.29
CA PRO A 259 11.90 22.25 -8.95
C PRO A 259 12.42 23.60 -8.45
N LEU A 260 13.68 23.93 -8.76
CA LEU A 260 14.29 25.21 -8.35
C LEU A 260 13.64 26.41 -9.04
N LYS A 261 13.10 26.24 -10.25
CA LYS A 261 12.33 27.31 -10.93
C LYS A 261 11.11 27.76 -10.12
N VAL A 262 10.46 26.83 -9.42
CA VAL A 262 9.29 27.16 -8.58
C VAL A 262 9.72 28.12 -7.47
N LEU A 263 10.84 27.82 -6.80
CA LEU A 263 11.40 28.66 -5.74
C LEU A 263 11.92 29.99 -6.29
N ALA A 264 12.61 29.96 -7.43
CA ALA A 264 13.18 31.16 -8.06
C ALA A 264 12.09 32.15 -8.48
N VAL A 265 10.99 31.67 -9.07
CA VAL A 265 9.86 32.51 -9.47
C VAL A 265 9.16 33.09 -8.24
N GLN A 266 8.93 32.28 -7.21
CA GLN A 266 8.30 32.79 -5.98
C GLN A 266 9.17 33.86 -5.31
N TRP A 267 10.47 33.59 -5.15
CA TRP A 267 11.42 34.55 -4.61
C TRP A 267 11.46 35.86 -5.43
N ALA A 268 11.47 35.75 -6.76
CA ALA A 268 11.47 36.93 -7.63
C ALA A 268 10.17 37.75 -7.52
N ILE A 269 9.02 37.11 -7.34
CA ILE A 269 7.75 37.79 -7.05
C ILE A 269 7.83 38.52 -5.71
N ASP A 270 8.34 37.86 -4.67
CA ASP A 270 8.43 38.42 -3.32
C ASP A 270 9.38 39.64 -3.26
N ASN A 271 10.38 39.69 -4.14
CA ASN A 271 11.33 40.80 -4.27
C ASN A 271 10.93 41.84 -5.33
N GLY A 272 9.73 41.74 -5.92
CA GLY A 272 9.25 42.70 -6.92
C GLY A 272 9.95 42.64 -8.29
N LEU A 273 10.70 41.57 -8.56
CA LEU A 273 11.37 41.33 -9.84
C LEU A 273 10.43 40.74 -10.90
N LEU A 274 9.35 40.09 -10.47
CA LEU A 274 8.32 39.52 -11.34
C LEU A 274 6.90 39.92 -10.89
N PRO A 275 5.93 40.04 -11.82
CA PRO A 275 4.53 40.25 -11.47
C PRO A 275 3.96 39.12 -10.59
N LYS A 276 3.07 39.45 -9.66
CA LYS A 276 2.41 38.47 -8.75
C LYS A 276 1.65 37.34 -9.46
N GLY A 277 1.29 37.52 -10.73
CA GLY A 277 0.60 36.50 -11.55
C GLY A 277 1.52 35.58 -12.34
N THR A 278 2.85 35.76 -12.25
CA THR A 278 3.81 34.99 -13.04
C THR A 278 3.78 33.51 -12.66
N LYS A 279 3.69 32.65 -13.68
CA LYS A 279 3.63 31.20 -13.49
C LYS A 279 5.01 30.62 -13.71
N TRP A 280 5.48 29.79 -12.78
CA TRP A 280 6.86 29.28 -12.83
C TRP A 280 7.22 28.53 -14.14
N TYR A 281 6.23 27.94 -14.80
CA TYR A 281 6.42 27.17 -16.03
C TYR A 281 6.41 28.03 -17.31
N THR A 282 6.08 29.33 -17.24
CA THR A 282 6.19 30.24 -18.39
C THR A 282 7.59 30.83 -18.50
N GLU A 283 8.34 30.87 -17.40
CA GLU A 283 9.65 31.49 -17.34
C GLU A 283 10.76 30.57 -17.87
N LYS A 284 11.49 31.07 -18.86
CA LYS A 284 12.71 30.42 -19.38
C LYS A 284 13.93 31.08 -18.73
N TRP A 285 14.60 30.30 -17.89
CA TRP A 285 15.83 30.70 -17.24
C TRP A 285 16.99 30.15 -18.06
N GLU A 286 17.46 30.94 -19.03
CA GLU A 286 18.62 30.58 -19.84
C GLU A 286 19.90 31.07 -19.15
N ARG A 287 20.92 30.21 -19.08
CA ARG A 287 22.27 30.67 -18.78
C ARG A 287 22.68 31.63 -19.90
N LYS A 288 22.87 32.91 -19.60
CA LYS A 288 23.55 33.82 -20.53
C LYS A 288 24.93 33.22 -20.81
N SER A 289 25.21 32.91 -22.07
CA SER A 289 26.45 32.32 -22.55
C SER A 289 27.68 33.23 -22.38
N ASN A 290 27.52 34.46 -21.89
CA ASN A 290 28.57 35.47 -21.81
C ASN A 290 28.62 36.17 -20.44
N CYS A 291 28.87 35.42 -19.37
CA CYS A 291 29.59 36.01 -18.24
C CYS A 291 31.04 35.50 -18.35
N LYS A 292 31.88 36.31 -19.00
CA LYS A 292 33.33 36.21 -18.89
C LYS A 292 33.76 36.61 -17.49
#